data_AF-A0A538IKB2-F1
#
_entry.id   AF-A0A538IKB2-F1
#
_cell.length_a   1.000
_cell.length_b   1.000
_cell.length_c   1.000
_cell.angle_alpha   90.00
_cell.angle_beta   90.00
_cell.angle_gamma   90.00
#
_symmetry.space_group_name_H-M   'P 1'
#
loop_
_entity.id
_entity.type
_entity.pdbx_description
1 polymer ?
#
loop_
_entity_poly.entity_id
_entity_poly.type
_entity_poly.pdbx_seq_one_letter_code
_entity_poly.pdbx_strand_id
1 'polypeptide(L)'
;MSAQAEQERGIVRRSLERLGGSAIVIGGAALKWGFLFGKFFAFFVSFAAYSFWFGSWKFGLGLVLLILVHELGHVAEARRQGVPVSLPTFIPFLGAFVTVRHAGLPPWRSALISLAGPLVGGLSAAAVWAVGSARDSTWLVVLANIGFLLNAFNALPIGFLDGGTVFRAISESRRGWIRYENGVPVEAVPPDREHAMLIAVLYGLIAAALVGGLLATRHSGML
;
A
#
# COMPACT_ATOMS: atom_id res chain seq x y z
N MET A 1 24.42 60.50 2.75
CA MET A 1 23.26 59.65 2.43
C MET A 1 22.31 59.70 3.61
N SER A 2 21.09 60.21 3.42
CA SER A 2 20.16 60.61 4.50
C SER A 2 19.39 59.42 5.09
N ALA A 3 19.05 59.49 6.38
CA ALA A 3 18.31 58.48 7.15
C ALA A 3 16.98 58.04 6.50
N GLN A 4 16.38 58.89 5.65
CA GLN A 4 15.20 58.55 4.85
C GLN A 4 15.47 57.41 3.85
N ALA A 5 16.63 57.38 3.20
CA ALA A 5 16.97 56.33 2.24
C ALA A 5 17.21 54.97 2.91
N GLU A 6 17.66 54.96 4.16
CA GLU A 6 17.86 53.75 4.95
C GLU A 6 16.52 53.21 5.49
N GLN A 7 15.61 54.11 5.89
CA GLN A 7 14.25 53.77 6.30
C GLN A 7 13.42 53.21 5.13
N GLU A 8 13.50 53.80 3.94
CA GLU A 8 12.85 53.30 2.72
C GLU A 8 13.35 51.91 2.33
N ARG A 9 14.68 51.71 2.33
CA ARG A 9 15.29 50.38 2.06
C ARG A 9 14.83 49.33 3.08
N GLY A 10 14.70 49.69 4.35
CA GLY A 10 14.21 48.81 5.41
C GLY A 10 12.73 48.40 5.26
N ILE A 11 11.89 49.32 4.77
CA ILE A 11 10.47 49.05 4.47
C ILE A 11 10.33 48.16 3.24
N VAL A 12 11.04 48.48 2.15
CA VAL A 12 11.02 47.69 0.92
C VAL A 12 11.52 46.27 1.17
N ARG A 13 12.60 46.10 1.93
CA ARG A 13 13.13 44.78 2.30
C ARG A 13 12.13 43.96 3.13
N ARG A 14 11.49 44.56 4.15
CA ARG A 14 10.47 43.88 4.96
C ARG A 14 9.22 43.50 4.16
N SER A 15 8.81 44.33 3.20
CA SER A 15 7.70 44.02 2.29
C SER A 15 8.05 42.89 1.32
N LEU A 16 9.27 42.87 0.77
CA LEU A 16 9.77 41.78 -0.08
C LEU A 16 9.89 40.45 0.69
N GLU A 17 10.39 40.48 1.93
CA GLU A 17 10.50 39.28 2.78
C GLU A 17 9.12 38.71 3.15
N ARG A 18 8.13 39.58 3.41
CA ARG A 18 6.74 39.16 3.66
C ARG A 18 6.06 38.60 2.42
N LEU A 19 6.25 39.22 1.25
CA LEU A 19 5.68 38.75 -0.02
C LEU A 19 6.33 37.43 -0.47
N GLY A 20 7.66 37.31 -0.32
CA GLY A 20 8.40 36.07 -0.57
C GLY A 20 7.97 34.94 0.36
N GLY A 21 7.84 35.21 1.66
CA GLY A 21 7.35 34.23 2.64
C GLY A 21 5.92 33.78 2.36
N SER A 22 5.03 34.72 1.98
CA SER A 22 3.65 34.41 1.60
C SER A 22 3.56 33.56 0.33
N ALA A 23 4.38 33.87 -0.68
CA ALA A 23 4.44 33.12 -1.93
C ALA A 23 4.96 31.68 -1.72
N ILE A 24 5.94 31.49 -0.82
CA ILE A 24 6.45 30.17 -0.45
C ILE A 24 5.37 29.35 0.28
N VAL A 25 4.63 29.97 1.20
CA VAL A 25 3.55 29.28 1.94
C VAL A 25 2.41 28.90 1.00
N ILE A 26 1.97 29.81 0.13
CA ILE A 26 0.89 29.56 -0.83
C ILE A 26 1.33 28.52 -1.87
N GLY A 27 2.54 28.63 -2.42
CA GLY A 27 3.10 27.67 -3.36
C GLY A 27 3.27 26.28 -2.75
N GLY A 28 3.79 26.21 -1.51
CA GLY A 28 3.91 24.97 -0.76
C GLY A 28 2.56 24.32 -0.45
N ALA A 29 1.55 25.12 -0.08
CA ALA A 29 0.19 24.65 0.12
C ALA A 29 -0.43 24.13 -1.19
N ALA A 30 -0.31 24.88 -2.29
CA ALA A 30 -0.83 24.49 -3.60
C ALA A 30 -0.20 23.19 -4.10
N LEU A 31 1.11 23.00 -3.92
CA LEU A 31 1.80 21.75 -4.24
C LEU A 31 1.31 20.58 -3.37
N LYS A 32 1.18 20.81 -2.06
CA LYS A 32 0.67 19.80 -1.12
C LYS A 32 -0.75 19.35 -1.47
N TRP A 33 -1.63 20.31 -1.76
CA TRP A 33 -3.02 20.06 -2.13
C TRP A 33 -3.15 19.47 -3.54
N GLY A 34 -2.33 19.91 -4.50
CA GLY A 34 -2.27 19.35 -5.85
C GLY A 34 -1.79 17.89 -5.85
N PHE A 35 -0.80 17.56 -5.03
CA PHE A 35 -0.35 16.18 -4.86
C PHE A 35 -1.42 15.30 -4.20
N LEU A 36 -2.14 15.82 -3.20
CA LEU A 36 -3.28 15.14 -2.59
C LEU A 36 -4.38 14.89 -3.62
N PHE A 37 -4.71 15.93 -4.39
CA PHE A 37 -5.71 15.86 -5.46
C PHE A 37 -5.35 14.81 -6.52
N GLY A 38 -4.09 14.74 -6.95
CA GLY A 38 -3.62 13.72 -7.90
C GLY A 38 -3.85 12.28 -7.40
N LYS A 39 -3.63 12.02 -6.11
CA LYS A 39 -3.89 10.71 -5.50
C LYS A 39 -5.37 10.34 -5.50
N PHE A 40 -6.24 11.29 -5.18
CA PHE A 40 -7.69 11.08 -5.24
C PHE A 40 -8.20 10.99 -6.68
N PHE A 41 -7.65 11.78 -7.60
CA PHE A 41 -7.99 11.72 -9.01
C PHE A 41 -7.68 10.33 -9.60
N ALA A 42 -6.54 9.76 -9.25
CA ALA A 42 -6.18 8.40 -9.69
C ALA A 42 -7.15 7.32 -9.18
N PHE A 43 -7.72 7.48 -7.98
CA PHE A 43 -8.80 6.62 -7.48
C PHE A 43 -10.03 6.71 -8.40
N PHE A 44 -10.45 7.92 -8.78
CA PHE A 44 -11.61 8.11 -9.66
C PHE A 44 -11.36 7.58 -11.09
N VAL A 45 -10.13 7.71 -11.60
CA VAL A 45 -9.76 7.14 -12.90
C VAL A 45 -9.78 5.61 -12.85
N SER A 46 -9.21 4.98 -11.82
CA SER A 46 -9.29 3.51 -11.65
C SER A 46 -10.73 3.04 -11.49
N PHE A 47 -11.54 3.74 -10.69
CA PHE A 47 -12.98 3.47 -10.55
C PHE A 47 -13.71 3.54 -11.89
N ALA A 48 -13.49 4.60 -12.67
CA ALA A 48 -14.12 4.78 -13.98
C ALA A 48 -13.67 3.69 -14.97
N ALA A 49 -12.38 3.36 -14.99
CA ALA A 49 -11.82 2.30 -15.83
C ALA A 49 -12.44 0.93 -15.53
N TYR A 50 -12.51 0.53 -14.26
CA TYR A 50 -13.13 -0.74 -13.88
C TYR A 50 -14.64 -0.73 -14.10
N SER A 51 -15.31 0.38 -13.82
CA SER A 51 -16.74 0.53 -14.08
C SER A 51 -17.08 0.38 -15.56
N PHE A 52 -16.24 0.94 -16.44
CA PHE A 52 -16.36 0.79 -17.89
C PHE A 52 -16.05 -0.63 -18.34
N TRP A 53 -14.94 -1.22 -17.87
CA TRP A 53 -14.51 -2.57 -18.25
C TRP A 53 -15.52 -3.65 -17.89
N PHE A 54 -16.12 -3.56 -16.70
CA PHE A 54 -17.11 -4.52 -16.22
C PHE A 54 -18.56 -4.09 -16.50
N GLY A 55 -18.77 -2.96 -17.18
CA GLY A 55 -20.10 -2.41 -17.49
C GLY A 55 -20.98 -2.09 -16.26
N SER A 56 -20.40 -2.05 -15.06
CA SER A 56 -21.13 -1.88 -13.79
C SER A 56 -20.33 -1.04 -12.80
N TRP A 57 -20.87 0.12 -12.44
CA TRP A 57 -20.27 1.00 -11.45
C TRP A 57 -20.19 0.36 -10.05
N LYS A 58 -21.12 -0.54 -9.72
CA LYS A 58 -21.08 -1.28 -8.43
C LYS A 58 -19.87 -2.20 -8.37
N PHE A 59 -19.56 -2.85 -9.48
CA PHE A 59 -18.41 -3.74 -9.60
C PHE A 59 -17.10 -2.96 -9.52
N GLY A 60 -16.99 -1.86 -10.26
CA GLY A 60 -15.84 -0.96 -10.22
C GLY A 60 -15.59 -0.41 -8.81
N LEU A 61 -16.64 0.03 -8.11
CA LEU A 61 -16.53 0.50 -6.72
C LEU A 61 -16.06 -0.61 -5.79
N GLY A 62 -16.67 -1.80 -5.89
CA GLY A 62 -16.31 -2.95 -5.08
C GLY A 62 -14.85 -3.35 -5.23
N LEU A 63 -14.33 -3.35 -6.46
CA LEU A 63 -12.94 -3.71 -6.75
C LEU A 63 -11.97 -2.70 -6.14
N VAL A 64 -12.25 -1.41 -6.30
CA VAL A 64 -11.44 -0.33 -5.71
C VAL A 64 -11.45 -0.42 -4.18
N LEU A 65 -12.60 -0.74 -3.56
CA LEU A 65 -12.69 -0.92 -2.11
C LEU A 65 -11.90 -2.14 -1.63
N LEU A 66 -11.93 -3.26 -2.34
CA LEU A 66 -11.12 -4.44 -2.00
C LEU A 66 -9.62 -4.13 -2.04
N ILE A 67 -9.16 -3.42 -3.08
CA ILE A 67 -7.78 -2.96 -3.19
C ILE A 67 -7.44 -2.00 -2.04
N LEU A 68 -8.32 -1.05 -1.73
CA LEU A 68 -8.10 -0.12 -0.62
C LEU A 68 -7.95 -0.85 0.72
N VAL A 69 -8.80 -1.85 0.99
CA VAL A 69 -8.76 -2.62 2.23
C VAL A 69 -7.47 -3.43 2.33
N HIS A 70 -6.97 -3.98 1.22
CA HIS A 70 -5.65 -4.61 1.15
C HIS A 70 -4.53 -3.63 1.54
N GLU A 71 -4.49 -2.45 0.92
CA GLU A 71 -3.49 -1.41 1.24
C GLU A 71 -3.57 -0.93 2.69
N LEU A 72 -4.80 -0.83 3.23
CA LEU A 72 -5.01 -0.49 4.63
C LEU A 72 -4.47 -1.56 5.59
N GLY A 73 -4.39 -2.82 5.17
CA GLY A 73 -3.72 -3.89 5.91
C GLY A 73 -2.23 -3.58 6.12
N HIS A 74 -1.51 -3.22 5.06
CA HIS A 74 -0.11 -2.79 5.16
C HIS A 74 0.04 -1.55 6.05
N VAL A 75 -0.82 -0.55 5.85
CA VAL A 75 -0.81 0.70 6.62
C VAL A 75 -1.03 0.44 8.11
N ALA A 76 -2.00 -0.41 8.45
CA ALA A 76 -2.31 -0.74 9.83
C ALA A 76 -1.13 -1.41 10.53
N GLU A 77 -0.52 -2.42 9.88
CA GLU A 77 0.61 -3.13 10.46
C GLU A 77 1.86 -2.26 10.56
N ALA A 78 2.17 -1.48 9.53
CA ALA A 78 3.28 -0.55 9.56
C ALA A 78 3.12 0.51 10.66
N ARG A 79 1.91 1.07 10.83
CA ARG A 79 1.62 2.01 11.93
C ARG A 79 1.71 1.37 13.30
N ARG A 80 1.21 0.13 13.45
CA ARG A 80 1.35 -0.64 14.71
C ARG A 80 2.81 -0.82 15.11
N GLN A 81 3.69 -0.94 14.12
CA GLN A 81 5.13 -1.04 14.33
C GLN A 81 5.84 0.34 14.42
N GLY A 82 5.13 1.47 14.28
CA GLY A 82 5.74 2.81 14.27
C GLY A 82 6.54 3.14 13.00
N VAL A 83 6.32 2.41 11.90
CA VAL A 83 6.96 2.67 10.61
C VAL A 83 6.17 3.77 9.87
N PRO A 84 6.83 4.85 9.39
CA PRO A 84 6.15 5.89 8.66
C PRO A 84 5.65 5.36 7.31
N VAL A 85 4.38 5.61 7.02
CA VAL A 85 3.69 5.18 5.80
C VAL A 85 3.15 6.36 5.01
N SER A 86 3.21 6.25 3.68
CA SER A 86 2.57 7.21 2.79
C SER A 86 1.08 6.92 2.66
N LEU A 87 0.32 7.89 2.17
CA LEU A 87 -1.08 7.67 1.78
C LEU A 87 -1.15 6.73 0.57
N PRO A 88 -2.12 5.79 0.53
CA PRO A 88 -2.38 4.94 -0.62
C PRO A 88 -2.46 5.75 -1.91
N THR A 89 -1.76 5.30 -2.94
CA THR A 89 -1.76 5.94 -4.26
C THR A 89 -2.31 4.94 -5.27
N PHE A 90 -3.40 5.30 -5.93
CA PHE A 90 -3.95 4.48 -7.01
C PHE A 90 -3.16 4.76 -8.29
N ILE A 91 -2.87 3.71 -9.06
CA ILE A 91 -2.41 3.82 -10.44
C ILE A 91 -3.57 3.34 -11.32
N PRO A 92 -4.04 4.18 -12.26
CA PRO A 92 -5.01 3.77 -13.27
C PRO A 92 -4.61 2.45 -13.93
N PHE A 93 -5.56 1.51 -14.05
CA PHE A 93 -5.43 0.22 -14.74
C PHE A 93 -4.46 -0.82 -14.11
N LEU A 94 -3.53 -0.41 -13.24
CA LEU A 94 -2.57 -1.31 -12.59
C LEU A 94 -2.97 -1.73 -11.17
N GLY A 95 -3.65 -0.85 -10.40
CA GLY A 95 -4.06 -1.15 -9.03
C GLY A 95 -3.82 0.02 -8.07
N ALA A 96 -3.66 -0.24 -6.77
CA ALA A 96 -3.13 0.73 -5.83
C ALA A 96 -1.81 0.23 -5.26
N PHE A 97 -1.03 1.13 -4.71
CA PHE A 97 0.13 0.79 -3.91
C PHE A 97 0.33 1.81 -2.80
N VAL A 98 0.74 1.34 -1.63
CA VAL A 98 1.30 2.15 -0.56
C VAL A 98 2.82 2.00 -0.59
N THR A 99 3.52 3.12 -0.54
CA THR A 99 4.97 3.08 -0.33
C THR A 99 5.26 2.93 1.15
N VAL A 100 5.67 1.73 1.56
CA VAL A 100 6.24 1.48 2.88
C VAL A 100 7.76 1.50 2.79
N ARG A 101 8.42 2.23 3.69
CA ARG A 101 9.89 2.22 3.78
C ARG A 101 10.37 0.94 4.45
N HIS A 102 10.58 -0.09 3.65
CA HIS A 102 11.15 -1.36 4.11
C HIS A 102 12.68 -1.29 4.33
N ALA A 103 13.35 -0.29 3.75
CA ALA A 103 14.80 -0.13 3.86
C ALA A 103 15.23 0.03 5.33
N GLY A 104 16.12 -0.85 5.78
CA GLY A 104 16.65 -0.85 7.14
C GLY A 104 15.74 -1.49 8.20
N LEU A 105 14.57 -2.03 7.84
CA LEU A 105 13.74 -2.79 8.78
C LEU A 105 14.26 -4.22 8.97
N PRO A 106 14.18 -4.77 10.20
CA PRO A 106 14.43 -6.18 10.43
C PRO A 106 13.53 -7.07 9.54
N PRO A 107 14.04 -8.20 9.03
CA PRO A 107 13.30 -9.09 8.13
C PRO A 107 11.91 -9.47 8.64
N TRP A 108 11.82 -9.83 9.93
CA TRP A 108 10.55 -10.15 10.60
C TRP A 108 9.50 -9.04 10.47
N ARG A 109 9.90 -7.81 10.74
CA ARG A 109 9.03 -6.63 10.70
C ARG A 109 8.56 -6.33 9.28
N SER A 110 9.50 -6.41 8.33
CA SER A 110 9.23 -6.24 6.90
C SER A 110 8.24 -7.30 6.39
N ALA A 111 8.43 -8.56 6.77
CA ALA A 111 7.55 -9.67 6.41
C ALA A 111 6.13 -9.49 6.95
N LEU A 112 5.98 -9.11 8.23
CA LEU A 112 4.66 -8.89 8.82
C LEU A 112 3.88 -7.79 8.09
N ILE A 113 4.54 -6.67 7.76
CA ILE A 113 3.90 -5.59 6.99
C ILE A 113 3.44 -6.12 5.64
N SER A 114 4.30 -6.83 4.90
CA SER A 114 3.95 -7.36 3.58
C SER A 114 2.89 -8.45 3.63
N LEU A 115 2.81 -9.26 4.70
CA LEU A 115 1.75 -10.25 4.87
C LEU A 115 0.40 -9.63 5.27
N ALA A 116 0.40 -8.46 5.89
CA ALA A 116 -0.82 -7.82 6.38
C ALA A 116 -1.80 -7.45 5.26
N GLY A 117 -1.30 -7.01 4.09
CA GLY A 117 -2.14 -6.70 2.94
C GLY A 117 -2.90 -7.92 2.41
N PRO A 118 -2.21 -8.99 1.97
CA PRO A 118 -2.83 -10.23 1.51
C PRO A 118 -3.76 -10.87 2.55
N LEU A 119 -3.41 -10.78 3.85
CA LEU A 119 -4.28 -11.27 4.92
C LEU A 119 -5.58 -10.48 5.01
N VAL A 120 -5.51 -9.15 5.16
CA VAL A 120 -6.69 -8.29 5.33
C VAL A 120 -7.52 -8.23 4.06
N GLY A 121 -6.88 -8.19 2.88
CA GLY A 121 -7.54 -8.28 1.59
C GLY A 121 -8.19 -9.64 1.33
N GLY A 122 -7.56 -10.73 1.78
CA GLY A 122 -8.16 -12.07 1.74
C GLY A 122 -9.40 -12.18 2.64
N LEU A 123 -9.34 -11.65 3.86
CA LEU A 123 -10.48 -11.61 4.78
C LEU A 123 -11.64 -10.76 4.23
N SER A 124 -11.34 -9.64 3.58
CA SER A 124 -12.39 -8.80 2.96
C SER A 124 -13.02 -9.50 1.76
N ALA A 125 -12.24 -10.17 0.92
CA ALA A 125 -12.77 -11.02 -0.16
C ALA A 125 -13.66 -12.15 0.38
N ALA A 126 -13.26 -12.80 1.48
CA ALA A 126 -14.08 -13.82 2.16
C ALA A 126 -15.39 -13.25 2.70
N ALA A 127 -15.38 -12.05 3.28
CA ALA A 127 -16.59 -11.38 3.74
C ALA A 127 -17.54 -11.05 2.57
N VAL A 128 -17.00 -10.55 1.45
CA VAL A 128 -17.78 -10.30 0.23
C VAL A 128 -18.36 -11.61 -0.33
N TRP A 129 -17.58 -12.70 -0.32
CA TRP A 129 -18.06 -14.02 -0.76
C TRP A 129 -19.20 -14.53 0.13
N ALA A 130 -19.08 -14.41 1.45
CA ALA A 130 -20.11 -14.83 2.39
C ALA A 130 -21.42 -14.05 2.15
N VAL A 131 -21.34 -12.73 1.97
CA VAL A 131 -22.51 -11.89 1.66
C VAL A 131 -23.08 -12.21 0.28
N GLY A 132 -22.22 -12.45 -0.71
CA GLY A 132 -22.63 -12.83 -2.06
C GLY A 132 -23.38 -14.15 -2.08
N SER A 133 -22.85 -15.16 -1.39
CA SER A 133 -23.46 -16.49 -1.29
C SER A 133 -24.77 -16.45 -0.50
N ALA A 134 -24.82 -15.71 0.61
CA ALA A 134 -26.04 -15.58 1.41
C ALA A 134 -27.18 -14.82 0.71
N ARG A 135 -26.88 -14.11 -0.38
CA ARG A 135 -27.85 -13.33 -1.17
C ARG A 135 -28.03 -13.88 -2.59
N ASP A 136 -27.46 -15.05 -2.89
CA ASP A 136 -27.43 -15.64 -4.24
C ASP A 136 -26.99 -14.63 -5.32
N SER A 137 -26.01 -13.80 -4.97
CA SER A 137 -25.60 -12.66 -5.78
C SER A 137 -24.34 -12.97 -6.56
N THR A 138 -24.53 -13.38 -7.83
CA THR A 138 -23.46 -13.73 -8.76
C THR A 138 -22.35 -12.67 -8.82
N TRP A 139 -22.69 -11.39 -8.96
CA TRP A 139 -21.68 -10.33 -9.11
C TRP A 139 -20.83 -10.14 -7.85
N LEU A 140 -21.37 -10.35 -6.65
CA LEU A 140 -20.60 -10.30 -5.39
C LEU A 140 -19.64 -11.49 -5.29
N VAL A 141 -20.09 -12.67 -5.71
CA VAL A 141 -19.26 -13.89 -5.74
C VAL A 141 -18.13 -13.74 -6.76
N VAL A 142 -18.42 -13.19 -7.94
CA VAL A 142 -17.40 -12.83 -8.94
C VAL A 142 -16.41 -11.81 -8.36
N LEU A 143 -16.91 -10.76 -7.72
CA LEU A 143 -16.07 -9.72 -7.11
C LEU A 143 -15.16 -10.32 -6.02
N ALA A 144 -15.68 -11.23 -5.20
CA ALA A 144 -14.89 -11.93 -4.19
C ALA A 144 -13.83 -12.85 -4.82
N ASN A 145 -14.18 -13.58 -5.88
CA ASN A 145 -13.22 -14.41 -6.63
C ASN A 145 -12.05 -13.56 -7.16
N ILE A 146 -12.35 -12.41 -7.79
CA ILE A 146 -11.31 -11.46 -8.23
C ILE A 146 -10.54 -10.91 -7.02
N GLY A 147 -11.20 -10.63 -5.90
CA GLY A 147 -10.55 -10.24 -4.65
C GLY A 147 -9.52 -11.27 -4.17
N PHE A 148 -9.89 -12.55 -4.13
CA PHE A 148 -8.95 -13.64 -3.81
C PHE A 148 -7.81 -13.73 -4.82
N LEU A 149 -8.11 -13.60 -6.12
CA LEU A 149 -7.11 -13.62 -7.18
C LEU A 149 -6.07 -12.51 -7.03
N LEU A 150 -6.51 -11.27 -6.78
CA LEU A 150 -5.64 -10.12 -6.60
C LEU A 150 -4.69 -10.31 -5.40
N ASN A 151 -5.22 -10.77 -4.27
CA ASN A 151 -4.41 -11.03 -3.09
C ASN A 151 -3.43 -12.20 -3.30
N ALA A 152 -3.86 -13.28 -3.98
CA ALA A 152 -3.00 -14.39 -4.33
C ALA A 152 -1.89 -13.98 -5.31
N PHE A 153 -2.20 -13.09 -6.26
CA PHE A 153 -1.22 -12.51 -7.17
C PHE A 153 -0.19 -11.67 -6.41
N ASN A 154 -0.62 -10.77 -5.52
CA ASN A 154 0.29 -10.01 -4.65
C ASN A 154 1.12 -10.90 -3.73
N ALA A 155 0.62 -12.08 -3.37
CA ALA A 155 1.38 -13.06 -2.62
C ALA A 155 2.43 -13.80 -3.47
N LEU A 156 2.58 -13.59 -4.78
CA LEU A 156 3.63 -14.25 -5.56
C LEU A 156 5.04 -13.76 -5.16
N PRO A 157 6.08 -14.62 -5.18
CA PRO A 157 7.45 -14.28 -4.79
C PRO A 157 8.18 -13.48 -5.89
N ILE A 158 7.60 -12.38 -6.33
CA ILE A 158 8.09 -11.53 -7.43
C ILE A 158 8.42 -10.16 -6.86
N GLY A 159 9.63 -9.67 -7.16
CA GLY A 159 10.27 -8.47 -6.59
C GLY A 159 9.37 -7.41 -5.95
N PHE A 160 8.55 -6.72 -6.75
CA PHE A 160 7.75 -5.57 -6.30
C PHE A 160 6.43 -5.93 -5.62
N LEU A 161 6.03 -7.20 -5.63
CA LEU A 161 4.82 -7.70 -4.96
C LEU A 161 5.13 -7.99 -3.48
N ASP A 162 4.08 -8.16 -2.68
CA ASP A 162 4.20 -8.46 -1.26
C ASP A 162 4.97 -9.75 -1.01
N GLY A 163 4.66 -10.81 -1.77
CA GLY A 163 5.34 -12.09 -1.69
C GLY A 163 6.83 -11.98 -2.00
N GLY A 164 7.25 -11.06 -2.87
CA GLY A 164 8.66 -10.77 -3.13
C GLY A 164 9.38 -10.23 -1.90
N THR A 165 8.74 -9.30 -1.18
CA THR A 165 9.29 -8.74 0.07
C THR A 165 9.33 -9.79 1.19
N VAL A 166 8.30 -10.64 1.29
CA VAL A 166 8.26 -11.76 2.24
C VAL A 166 9.35 -12.78 1.92
N PHE A 167 9.53 -13.15 0.65
CA PHE A 167 10.58 -14.08 0.23
C PHE A 167 11.99 -13.54 0.54
N ARG A 168 12.21 -12.25 0.29
CA ARG A 168 13.46 -11.57 0.69
C ARG A 168 13.66 -11.66 2.20
N ALA A 169 12.63 -11.38 3.00
CA ALA A 169 12.73 -11.47 4.46
C ALA A 169 13.06 -12.90 4.94
N ILE A 170 12.49 -13.94 4.35
CA ILE A 170 12.85 -15.33 4.66
C ILE A 170 14.34 -15.58 4.35
N SER A 171 14.81 -15.14 3.18
CA SER A 171 16.21 -15.30 2.76
C SER A 171 17.18 -14.58 3.71
N GLU A 172 16.86 -13.32 4.06
CA GLU A 172 17.64 -12.49 4.99
C GLU A 172 17.66 -13.07 6.40
N SER A 173 16.51 -13.55 6.92
CA SER A 173 16.47 -14.25 8.21
C SER A 173 17.35 -15.52 8.19
N ARG A 174 17.35 -16.31 7.10
CA ARG A 174 18.15 -17.55 7.01
C ARG A 174 19.65 -17.31 6.91
N ARG A 175 20.07 -16.22 6.26
CA ARG A 175 21.49 -15.93 5.99
C ARG A 175 22.11 -14.99 7.01
N GLY A 176 21.29 -14.37 7.87
CA GLY A 176 21.68 -13.19 8.61
C GLY A 176 21.57 -11.97 7.71
N TRP A 177 21.41 -10.80 8.32
CA TRP A 177 21.24 -9.56 7.58
C TRP A 177 22.15 -8.47 8.16
N ILE A 178 22.61 -7.59 7.27
CA ILE A 178 23.49 -6.48 7.64
C ILE A 178 22.76 -5.20 7.29
N ARG A 179 22.62 -4.32 8.28
CA ARG A 179 22.12 -2.97 8.08
C ARG A 179 23.26 -2.09 7.63
N TYR A 180 23.06 -1.39 6.52
CA TYR A 180 23.98 -0.38 6.03
C TYR A 180 23.37 1.01 6.22
N GLU A 181 24.20 1.96 6.63
CA GLU A 181 23.85 3.36 6.73
C GLU A 181 24.94 4.17 6.02
N ASN A 182 24.56 4.92 4.98
CA ASN A 182 25.50 5.64 4.10
C ASN A 182 26.64 4.77 3.54
N GLY A 183 26.35 3.51 3.23
CA GLY A 183 27.33 2.56 2.69
C GLY A 183 28.22 1.90 3.74
N VAL A 184 28.07 2.24 5.02
CA VAL A 184 28.82 1.64 6.13
C VAL A 184 27.95 0.60 6.84
N PRO A 185 28.45 -0.63 7.09
CA PRO A 185 27.73 -1.61 7.90
C PRO A 185 27.64 -1.11 9.34
N VAL A 186 26.42 -0.90 9.84
CA VAL A 186 26.16 -0.38 11.20
C VAL A 186 25.64 -1.45 12.15
N GLU A 187 25.05 -2.52 11.63
CA GLU A 187 24.49 -3.60 12.44
C GLU A 187 24.58 -4.91 11.66
N ALA A 188 25.05 -5.98 12.29
CA ALA A 188 25.05 -7.32 11.72
C ALA A 188 24.24 -8.23 12.64
N VAL A 189 23.15 -8.78 12.11
CA VAL A 189 22.28 -9.69 12.85
C VAL A 189 22.55 -11.11 12.36
N PRO A 190 22.82 -12.06 13.28
CA PRO A 190 23.11 -13.43 12.90
C PRO A 190 21.90 -14.11 12.26
N PRO A 191 22.11 -15.23 11.53
CA PRO A 191 21.03 -16.06 11.03
C PRO A 191 20.02 -16.46 12.11
N ASP A 192 18.74 -16.28 11.80
CA ASP A 192 17.61 -16.67 12.64
C ASP A 192 16.70 -17.62 11.85
N ARG A 193 16.91 -18.92 12.06
CA ARG A 193 16.16 -19.97 11.37
C ARG A 193 14.73 -20.11 11.87
N GLU A 194 14.47 -19.77 13.13
CA GLU A 194 13.13 -19.88 13.73
C GLU A 194 12.21 -18.84 13.11
N HIS A 195 12.62 -17.56 13.09
CA HIS A 195 11.82 -16.52 12.45
C HIS A 195 11.70 -16.75 10.94
N ALA A 196 12.76 -17.23 10.27
CA ALA A 196 12.65 -17.60 8.86
C ALA A 196 11.59 -18.67 8.60
N MET A 197 11.52 -19.69 9.45
CA MET A 197 10.53 -20.75 9.35
C MET A 197 9.13 -20.22 9.65
N LEU A 198 8.98 -19.39 10.67
CA LEU A 198 7.69 -18.81 11.05
C LEU A 198 7.13 -17.89 9.95
N ILE A 199 7.97 -17.04 9.34
CA ILE A 199 7.57 -16.23 8.17
C ILE A 199 7.11 -17.15 7.02
N ALA A 200 7.88 -18.20 6.72
CA ALA A 200 7.56 -19.12 5.63
C ALA A 200 6.23 -19.86 5.86
N VAL A 201 5.96 -20.28 7.10
CA VAL A 201 4.70 -20.93 7.48
C VAL A 201 3.53 -19.97 7.36
N LEU A 202 3.65 -18.75 7.92
CA LEU A 202 2.59 -17.73 7.80
C LEU A 202 2.29 -17.40 6.34
N TYR A 203 3.33 -17.22 5.53
CA TYR A 203 3.21 -16.96 4.11
C TYR A 203 2.51 -18.10 3.37
N GLY A 204 2.92 -19.35 3.63
CA GLY A 204 2.30 -20.53 3.04
C GLY A 204 0.82 -20.69 3.43
N LEU A 205 0.47 -20.44 4.69
CA LEU A 205 -0.91 -20.51 5.17
C LEU A 205 -1.80 -19.44 4.52
N ILE A 206 -1.32 -18.20 4.44
CA ILE A 206 -2.05 -17.11 3.78
C ILE A 206 -2.23 -17.41 2.29
N ALA A 207 -1.16 -17.81 1.59
CA ALA A 207 -1.24 -18.15 0.17
C ALA A 207 -2.21 -19.33 -0.08
N ALA A 208 -2.16 -20.37 0.76
CA ALA A 208 -3.08 -21.51 0.67
C ALA A 208 -4.53 -21.09 0.92
N ALA A 209 -4.80 -20.24 1.91
CA ALA A 209 -6.15 -19.74 2.18
C ALA A 209 -6.70 -18.91 1.01
N LEU A 210 -5.86 -18.05 0.40
CA LEU A 210 -6.23 -17.24 -0.75
C LEU A 210 -6.56 -18.09 -1.98
N VAL A 211 -5.72 -19.08 -2.29
CA VAL A 211 -5.97 -20.02 -3.39
C VAL A 211 -7.20 -20.89 -3.09
N GLY A 212 -7.39 -21.32 -1.84
CA GLY A 212 -8.57 -22.04 -1.40
C GLY A 212 -9.86 -21.24 -1.65
N GLY A 213 -9.89 -19.95 -1.26
CA GLY A 213 -11.00 -19.04 -1.54
C GLY A 213 -11.26 -18.85 -3.03
N LEU A 214 -10.21 -18.71 -3.83
CA LEU A 214 -10.29 -18.61 -5.29
C LEU A 214 -10.93 -19.86 -5.93
N LEU A 215 -10.55 -21.04 -5.48
CA LEU A 215 -11.09 -22.31 -5.99
C LEU A 215 -12.53 -22.55 -5.50
N ALA A 216 -12.82 -22.23 -4.25
CA ALA A 216 -14.13 -22.45 -3.66
C ALA A 216 -15.22 -21.56 -4.28
N THR A 217 -14.89 -20.30 -4.57
CA THR A 217 -15.79 -19.38 -5.29
C THR A 217 -16.09 -19.86 -6.72
N ARG A 218 -15.14 -20.52 -7.39
CA ARG A 218 -15.36 -21.13 -8.72
C ARG A 218 -16.26 -22.36 -8.66
N HIS A 219 -16.09 -23.21 -7.65
CA HIS A 219 -16.88 -24.44 -7.53
C HIS A 219 -18.34 -24.19 -7.10
N SER A 220 -18.65 -22.99 -6.63
CA SER A 220 -20.00 -22.59 -6.20
C SER A 220 -21.05 -22.57 -7.34
N GLY A 221 -20.69 -22.90 -8.58
CA GLY A 221 -21.61 -22.99 -9.74
C GLY A 221 -22.16 -21.64 -10.22
N MET A 222 -21.72 -20.54 -9.61
CA MET A 222 -22.13 -19.17 -9.92
C MET A 222 -21.17 -18.46 -10.89
N LEU A 223 -20.06 -19.11 -11.26
CA LEU A 223 -19.03 -18.59 -12.17
C LEU A 223 -18.85 -19.51 -13.38
#